data_AF-A0A7V0XFJ9-F1
#
_entry.id   AF-A0A7V0XFJ9-F1
#
_cell.length_a   1.000
_cell.length_b   1.000
_cell.length_c   1.000
_cell.angle_alpha   90.00
_cell.angle_beta   90.00
_cell.angle_gamma   90.00
#
_symmetry.space_group_name_H-M   'P 1'
#
loop_
_entity.id
_entity.type
_entity.pdbx_description
1 polymer ?
#
loop_
_entity_poly.entity_id
_entity_poly.type
_entity_poly.pdbx_seq_one_letter_code
_entity_poly.pdbx_strand_id
1 'polypeptide(L)'
;MTTSAIRMGLAVRQVDARLAERFKEYPDALPLTHPAALADLKPELHWQGGVLVRYRGDEFGRLEPLARQLEVNRCHAEARLALARAGELELEPDDEELTLQRALGILPGREDLRFLELASHRELAPDYMTSNPHRFLHGVSLVEREFGTAAAFGYGFFLLAGVRANEDLAKYGRRLDEAFDRLTRRPAVAQLLDKGGTGLRKLKGSERIQLIRETLSALWHEPKLR
;
A
#
# COMPACT_ATOMS: atom_id res chain seq x y z
N MET A 1 -4.84 32.38 24.62
CA MET A 1 -5.44 31.12 24.13
C MET A 1 -5.39 31.19 22.61
N THR A 2 -4.44 30.49 21.98
CA THR A 2 -4.42 30.35 20.52
C THR A 2 -5.69 29.61 20.11
N THR A 3 -6.52 30.24 19.29
CA THR A 3 -7.74 29.63 18.73
C THR A 3 -7.38 28.30 18.08
N SER A 4 -8.22 27.27 18.25
CA SER A 4 -8.01 25.92 17.69
C SER A 4 -7.61 25.96 16.20
N ALA A 5 -8.20 26.86 15.41
CA ALA A 5 -7.85 27.10 14.01
C ALA A 5 -6.38 27.52 13.79
N ILE A 6 -5.80 28.34 14.67
CA ILE A 6 -4.39 28.77 14.59
C ILE A 6 -3.46 27.60 14.92
N ARG A 7 -3.80 26.79 15.93
CA ARG A 7 -3.05 25.58 16.27
C ARG A 7 -3.05 24.58 15.11
N MET A 8 -4.21 24.36 14.50
CA MET A 8 -4.35 23.47 13.35
C MET A 8 -3.57 23.98 12.13
N GLY A 9 -3.66 25.28 11.82
CA GLY A 9 -2.90 25.87 10.72
C GLY A 9 -1.39 25.77 10.89
N LEU A 10 -0.88 25.89 12.13
CA LEU A 10 0.54 25.66 12.43
C LEU A 10 0.90 24.17 12.31
N ALA A 11 0.06 23.28 12.81
CA ALA A 11 0.28 21.84 12.75
C ALA A 11 0.36 21.33 11.30
N VAL A 12 -0.53 21.79 10.41
CA VAL A 12 -0.49 21.46 8.98
C VAL A 12 0.86 21.88 8.37
N ARG A 13 1.31 23.12 8.59
CA ARG A 13 2.60 23.60 8.06
C ARG A 13 3.79 22.79 8.57
N GLN A 14 3.75 22.36 9.84
CA GLN A 14 4.80 21.53 10.43
C GLN A 14 4.82 20.12 9.82
N VAL A 15 3.64 19.56 9.54
CA VAL A 15 3.52 18.28 8.83
C VAL A 15 4.06 18.41 7.40
N ASP A 16 3.68 19.44 6.67
CA ASP A 16 4.18 19.70 5.31
C ASP A 16 5.71 19.80 5.28
N ALA A 17 6.29 20.58 6.21
CA ALA A 17 7.75 20.71 6.34
C ALA A 17 8.41 19.37 6.66
N ARG A 18 7.84 18.58 7.58
CA ARG A 18 8.36 17.26 7.94
C ARG A 18 8.29 16.27 6.79
N LEU A 19 7.20 16.23 6.03
CA LEU A 19 7.08 15.38 4.84
C LEU A 19 8.15 15.78 3.80
N ALA A 20 8.36 17.08 3.61
CA ALA A 20 9.40 17.62 2.74
C ALA A 20 10.84 17.41 3.24
N GLU A 21 11.06 17.01 4.50
CA GLU A 21 12.38 16.61 5.00
C GLU A 21 12.58 15.09 4.90
N ARG A 22 11.58 14.32 5.37
CA ARG A 22 11.64 12.86 5.54
C ARG A 22 11.61 12.09 4.21
N PHE A 23 11.22 12.71 3.10
CA PHE A 23 11.19 12.03 1.81
C PHE A 23 12.54 11.44 1.38
N LYS A 24 13.67 12.06 1.80
CA LYS A 24 15.02 11.60 1.43
C LYS A 24 15.38 10.25 2.02
N GLU A 25 14.63 9.81 3.03
CA GLU A 25 14.88 8.55 3.74
C GLU A 25 14.25 7.33 3.04
N TYR A 26 13.35 7.53 2.06
CA TYR A 26 12.62 6.44 1.39
C TYR A 26 12.76 6.43 -0.14
N PRO A 27 13.95 6.62 -0.74
CA PRO A 27 14.09 6.82 -2.18
C PRO A 27 13.48 5.70 -3.04
N ASP A 28 13.53 4.45 -2.58
CA ASP A 28 13.09 3.27 -3.34
C ASP A 28 11.62 2.87 -3.09
N ALA A 29 10.98 3.43 -2.06
CA ALA A 29 9.61 3.07 -1.64
C ALA A 29 8.55 4.09 -2.06
N LEU A 30 8.97 5.19 -2.69
CA LEU A 30 8.07 6.23 -3.16
C LEU A 30 7.31 5.77 -4.41
N PRO A 31 6.01 6.12 -4.56
CA PRO A 31 5.30 5.92 -5.81
C PRO A 31 6.06 6.52 -7.00
N LEU A 32 5.99 5.92 -8.18
CA LEU A 32 6.63 6.47 -9.40
C LEU A 32 6.11 7.87 -9.76
N THR A 33 4.89 8.21 -9.31
CA THR A 33 4.28 9.53 -9.47
C THR A 33 4.67 10.50 -8.36
N HIS A 34 5.50 10.08 -7.40
CA HIS A 34 5.98 10.91 -6.33
C HIS A 34 6.99 11.93 -6.89
N PRO A 35 6.89 13.21 -6.50
CA PRO A 35 7.73 14.27 -7.02
C PRO A 35 9.22 14.11 -6.85
N ALA A 36 9.64 13.30 -5.89
CA ALA A 36 11.04 13.01 -5.63
C ALA A 36 11.56 11.79 -6.42
N ALA A 37 10.69 10.86 -6.82
CA ALA A 37 11.05 9.78 -7.76
C ALA A 37 11.23 10.35 -9.19
N LEU A 38 10.58 11.47 -9.46
CA LEU A 38 10.76 12.27 -10.65
C LEU A 38 11.67 13.45 -10.30
N ALA A 39 12.99 13.26 -10.28
CA ALA A 39 13.96 14.28 -9.85
C ALA A 39 13.83 15.68 -10.54
N ASP A 40 12.97 15.84 -11.54
CA ASP A 40 12.62 17.10 -12.21
C ASP A 40 11.11 17.49 -12.23
N LEU A 41 10.20 16.71 -11.62
CA LEU A 41 8.76 17.04 -11.56
C LEU A 41 8.31 17.23 -10.10
N LYS A 42 8.41 18.46 -9.60
CA LYS A 42 7.62 18.89 -8.43
C LYS A 42 6.14 18.57 -8.74
N PRO A 43 5.34 18.00 -7.81
CA PRO A 43 3.93 17.80 -8.13
C PRO A 43 3.35 19.20 -8.37
N GLU A 44 2.55 19.36 -9.42
CA GLU A 44 1.77 20.57 -9.50
C GLU A 44 0.75 20.54 -8.36
N LEU A 45 0.99 21.37 -7.34
CA LEU A 45 0.02 21.61 -6.29
C LEU A 45 -0.86 22.79 -6.70
N HIS A 46 -2.14 22.65 -6.47
CA HIS A 46 -3.14 23.66 -6.77
C HIS A 46 -3.66 24.26 -5.47
N TRP A 47 -3.76 25.59 -5.43
CA TRP A 47 -4.42 26.27 -4.31
C TRP A 47 -5.94 26.22 -4.50
N GLN A 48 -6.66 25.55 -3.60
CA GLN A 48 -8.11 25.44 -3.66
C GLN A 48 -8.72 25.53 -2.26
N GLY A 49 -9.66 26.46 -2.04
CA GLY A 49 -10.37 26.58 -0.76
C GLY A 49 -9.47 26.90 0.44
N GLY A 50 -8.30 27.52 0.23
CA GLY A 50 -7.36 27.84 1.31
C GLY A 50 -6.37 26.73 1.68
N VAL A 51 -6.35 25.63 0.92
CA VAL A 51 -5.42 24.50 1.08
C VAL A 51 -4.72 24.15 -0.23
N LEU A 52 -3.53 23.56 -0.15
CA LEU A 52 -2.84 23.00 -1.31
C LEU A 52 -3.36 21.59 -1.58
N VAL A 53 -3.80 21.32 -2.80
CA VAL A 53 -4.31 20.02 -3.24
C VAL A 53 -3.52 19.52 -4.44
N ARG A 54 -3.31 18.20 -4.52
CA ARG A 54 -2.62 17.56 -5.65
C ARG A 54 -3.49 17.45 -6.89
N TYR A 55 -4.79 17.24 -6.71
CA TYR A 55 -5.76 17.13 -7.78
C TYR A 55 -6.85 18.18 -7.58
N ARG A 56 -7.23 18.87 -8.64
CA ARG A 56 -8.47 19.66 -8.65
C ARG A 56 -9.67 18.72 -8.58
N GLY A 57 -10.82 19.24 -8.17
CA GLY A 57 -12.03 18.43 -8.01
C GLY A 57 -12.45 17.66 -9.26
N ASP A 58 -12.25 18.23 -10.45
CA ASP A 58 -12.54 17.58 -11.73
C ASP A 58 -11.48 16.52 -12.09
N GLU A 59 -10.22 16.76 -11.80
CA GLU A 59 -9.13 15.80 -11.99
C GLU A 59 -9.27 14.59 -11.06
N PHE A 60 -9.56 14.85 -9.78
CA PHE A 60 -9.84 13.81 -8.79
C PHE A 60 -11.02 12.92 -9.20
N GLY A 61 -12.07 13.53 -9.76
CA GLY A 61 -13.23 12.82 -10.29
C GLY A 61 -12.94 11.91 -11.49
N ARG A 62 -11.84 12.14 -12.20
CA ARG A 62 -11.39 11.32 -13.34
C ARG A 62 -10.42 10.22 -12.94
N LEU A 63 -9.92 10.21 -11.70
CA LEU A 63 -9.06 9.13 -11.21
C LEU A 63 -9.81 7.81 -11.22
N GLU A 64 -9.09 6.77 -11.63
CA GLU A 64 -9.52 5.38 -11.49
C GLU A 64 -9.85 5.04 -10.02
N PRO A 65 -10.77 4.09 -9.76
CA PRO A 65 -11.24 3.78 -8.41
C PRO A 65 -10.14 3.60 -7.36
N LEU A 66 -9.10 2.82 -7.68
CA LEU A 66 -8.00 2.56 -6.74
C LEU A 66 -7.12 3.78 -6.55
N ALA A 67 -6.72 4.46 -7.62
CA ALA A 67 -5.92 5.68 -7.54
C ALA A 67 -6.61 6.76 -6.68
N ARG A 68 -7.94 6.87 -6.81
CA ARG A 68 -8.76 7.75 -5.98
C ARG A 68 -8.73 7.35 -4.51
N GLN A 69 -8.91 6.05 -4.21
CA GLN A 69 -8.86 5.56 -2.83
C GLN A 69 -7.49 5.77 -2.19
N LEU A 70 -6.41 5.54 -2.94
CA LEU A 70 -5.05 5.79 -2.47
C LEU A 70 -4.83 7.26 -2.09
N GLU A 71 -5.33 8.18 -2.91
CA GLU A 71 -5.25 9.62 -2.63
C GLU A 71 -6.08 10.02 -1.41
N VAL A 72 -7.29 9.48 -1.24
CA VAL A 72 -8.12 9.71 -0.04
C VAL A 72 -7.37 9.27 1.22
N ASN A 73 -6.76 8.09 1.19
CA ASN A 73 -6.05 7.55 2.34
C ASN A 73 -4.75 8.31 2.64
N ARG A 74 -4.05 8.80 1.61
CA ARG A 74 -2.91 9.72 1.75
C ARG A 74 -3.32 11.01 2.47
N CYS A 75 -4.39 11.67 2.00
CA CYS A 75 -4.93 12.88 2.63
C CYS A 75 -5.40 12.63 4.07
N HIS A 76 -6.02 11.47 4.33
CA HIS A 76 -6.44 11.10 5.68
C HIS A 76 -5.24 10.90 6.61
N ALA A 77 -4.15 10.32 6.12
CA ALA A 77 -2.92 10.18 6.88
C ALA A 77 -2.29 11.54 7.23
N GLU A 78 -2.24 12.47 6.27
CA GLU A 78 -1.81 13.86 6.53
C GLU A 78 -2.66 14.54 7.60
N ALA A 79 -3.99 14.41 7.51
CA ALA A 79 -4.90 14.97 8.49
C ALA A 79 -4.68 14.36 9.90
N ARG A 80 -4.43 13.05 10.00
CA ARG A 80 -4.10 12.40 11.28
C ARG A 80 -2.81 12.92 11.88
N LEU A 81 -1.77 13.14 11.08
CA LEU A 81 -0.51 13.75 11.54
C LEU A 81 -0.72 15.18 12.03
N ALA A 82 -1.55 15.97 11.33
CA ALA A 82 -1.86 17.34 11.72
C ALA A 82 -2.66 17.37 13.03
N LEU A 83 -3.64 16.48 13.21
CA LEU A 83 -4.37 16.31 14.47
C LEU A 83 -3.43 15.92 15.61
N ALA A 84 -2.51 14.98 15.37
CA ALA A 84 -1.53 14.58 16.37
C ALA A 84 -0.60 15.73 16.77
N ARG A 85 -0.12 16.51 15.80
CA ARG A 85 0.69 17.72 16.08
C ARG A 85 -0.08 18.84 16.77
N ALA A 86 -1.39 18.95 16.54
CA ALA A 86 -2.24 19.88 17.25
C ALA A 86 -2.54 19.44 18.71
N GLY A 87 -2.17 18.21 19.09
CA GLY A 87 -2.46 17.61 20.39
C GLY A 87 -3.91 17.12 20.52
N GLU A 88 -4.59 16.88 19.40
CA GLU A 88 -6.00 16.46 19.34
C GLU A 88 -6.13 14.94 19.08
N LEU A 89 -5.02 14.26 18.77
CA LEU A 89 -4.92 12.81 18.57
C LEU A 89 -3.60 12.32 19.18
N GLU A 90 -3.63 11.21 19.90
CA GLU A 90 -2.42 10.52 20.33
C GLU A 90 -2.11 9.42 19.31
N LEU A 91 -0.87 9.38 18.82
CA LEU A 91 -0.37 8.33 17.93
C LEU A 91 0.80 7.64 18.63
N GLU A 92 0.73 6.32 18.69
CA GLU A 92 1.89 5.52 19.09
C GLU A 92 3.02 5.70 18.07
N PRO A 93 4.30 5.55 18.48
CA PRO A 93 5.44 5.81 17.59
C PRO A 93 5.40 5.01 16.27
N ASP A 94 5.01 3.75 16.33
CA ASP A 94 4.90 2.87 15.16
C ASP A 94 3.76 3.31 14.22
N ASP A 95 2.63 3.70 14.79
CA ASP A 95 1.47 4.20 14.04
C ASP A 95 1.77 5.58 13.42
N GLU A 96 2.53 6.43 14.10
CA GLU A 96 2.97 7.73 13.59
C GLU A 96 3.86 7.53 12.35
N GLU A 97 4.80 6.59 12.40
CA GLU A 97 5.69 6.28 11.28
C GLU A 97 4.94 5.67 10.09
N LEU A 98 4.02 4.72 10.32
CA LEU A 98 3.15 4.19 9.26
C LEU A 98 2.25 5.29 8.65
N THR A 99 1.73 6.19 9.48
CA THR A 99 0.92 7.32 9.02
C THR A 99 1.77 8.30 8.22
N LEU A 100 3.02 8.57 8.62
CA LEU A 100 3.98 9.38 7.87
C LEU A 100 4.25 8.77 6.49
N GLN A 101 4.55 7.49 6.43
CA GLN A 101 4.77 6.78 5.16
C GLN A 101 3.54 6.87 4.26
N ARG A 102 2.34 6.66 4.81
CA ARG A 102 1.10 6.76 4.03
C ARG A 102 0.84 8.19 3.54
N ALA A 103 1.15 9.21 4.33
CA ALA A 103 1.07 10.62 3.94
C ALA A 103 2.04 10.97 2.80
N LEU A 104 3.24 10.35 2.79
CA LEU A 104 4.18 10.40 1.66
C LEU A 104 3.68 9.64 0.41
N GLY A 105 2.54 8.96 0.50
CA GLY A 105 1.96 8.15 -0.57
C GLY A 105 2.54 6.75 -0.67
N ILE A 106 3.43 6.35 0.24
CA ILE A 106 4.00 5.00 0.28
C ILE A 106 2.88 4.01 0.52
N LEU A 107 2.82 2.98 -0.33
CA LEU A 107 1.80 1.95 -0.29
C LEU A 107 2.01 1.05 0.95
N PRO A 108 0.95 0.47 1.53
CA PRO A 108 1.13 -0.43 2.67
C PRO A 108 2.07 -1.59 2.33
N GLY A 109 2.98 -1.91 3.23
CA GLY A 109 3.95 -3.01 3.05
C GLY A 109 3.37 -4.40 3.28
N ARG A 110 2.17 -4.50 3.87
CA ARG A 110 1.50 -5.74 4.25
C ARG A 110 0.21 -5.95 3.47
N GLU A 111 -0.08 -7.20 3.13
CA GLU A 111 -1.25 -7.56 2.33
C GLU A 111 -2.57 -7.35 3.10
N ASP A 112 -2.57 -7.51 4.43
CA ASP A 112 -3.78 -7.24 5.22
C ASP A 112 -4.22 -5.78 5.14
N LEU A 113 -3.28 -4.84 5.21
CA LEU A 113 -3.56 -3.41 5.06
C LEU A 113 -3.99 -3.06 3.63
N ARG A 114 -3.35 -3.65 2.61
CA ARG A 114 -3.74 -3.46 1.20
C ARG A 114 -5.17 -3.92 0.96
N PHE A 115 -5.55 -5.10 1.44
CA PHE A 115 -6.90 -5.64 1.21
C PHE A 115 -7.98 -4.85 1.93
N LEU A 116 -7.69 -4.34 3.13
CA LEU A 116 -8.61 -3.43 3.83
C LEU A 116 -8.76 -2.10 3.08
N GLU A 117 -7.66 -1.56 2.54
CA GLU A 117 -7.70 -0.36 1.70
C GLU A 117 -8.54 -0.58 0.43
N LEU A 118 -8.42 -1.74 -0.24
CA LEU A 118 -9.29 -2.10 -1.36
C LEU A 118 -10.76 -2.21 -0.95
N ALA A 119 -11.04 -2.94 0.13
CA ALA A 119 -12.41 -3.18 0.60
C ALA A 119 -13.13 -1.90 1.05
N SER A 120 -12.38 -0.85 1.39
CA SER A 120 -12.94 0.46 1.77
C SER A 120 -13.54 1.23 0.59
N HIS A 121 -13.15 0.94 -0.66
CA HIS A 121 -13.69 1.60 -1.84
C HIS A 121 -14.85 0.79 -2.44
N ARG A 122 -16.00 1.43 -2.67
CA ARG A 122 -17.23 0.77 -3.13
C ARG A 122 -17.06 -0.10 -4.41
N GLU A 123 -16.20 0.33 -5.34
CA GLU A 123 -15.99 -0.35 -6.63
C GLU A 123 -14.89 -1.41 -6.57
N LEU A 124 -14.18 -1.50 -5.45
CA LEU A 124 -13.17 -2.52 -5.16
C LEU A 124 -13.62 -3.43 -4.02
N ALA A 125 -14.76 -3.13 -3.39
CA ALA A 125 -15.34 -3.93 -2.33
C ALA A 125 -15.64 -5.35 -2.84
N PRO A 126 -15.48 -6.37 -1.97
CA PRO A 126 -15.63 -7.77 -2.35
C PRO A 126 -16.94 -8.10 -3.09
N ASP A 127 -18.06 -7.57 -2.60
CA ASP A 127 -19.38 -7.84 -3.18
C ASP A 127 -19.54 -7.19 -4.57
N TYR A 128 -19.02 -5.97 -4.75
CA TYR A 128 -19.08 -5.30 -6.03
C TYR A 128 -18.21 -6.01 -7.06
N MET A 129 -16.95 -6.30 -6.72
CA MET A 129 -16.02 -6.95 -7.64
C MET A 129 -16.50 -8.34 -8.05
N THR A 130 -17.11 -9.10 -7.14
CA THR A 130 -17.56 -10.47 -7.42
C THR A 130 -18.97 -10.57 -7.98
N SER A 131 -19.68 -9.43 -8.15
CA SER A 131 -21.03 -9.42 -8.71
C SER A 131 -21.13 -9.81 -10.19
N ASN A 132 -20.05 -9.68 -10.97
CA ASN A 132 -19.95 -10.24 -12.31
C ASN A 132 -18.49 -10.37 -12.79
N PRO A 133 -18.21 -11.20 -13.82
CA PRO A 133 -16.84 -11.43 -14.30
C PRO A 133 -16.13 -10.18 -14.82
N HIS A 134 -16.83 -9.24 -15.45
CA HIS A 134 -16.23 -8.02 -15.98
C HIS A 134 -15.71 -7.11 -14.85
N ARG A 135 -16.50 -6.94 -13.79
CA ARG A 135 -16.09 -6.19 -12.59
C ARG A 135 -14.93 -6.85 -11.88
N PHE A 136 -14.94 -8.18 -11.81
CA PHE A 136 -13.85 -8.93 -11.21
C PHE A 136 -12.53 -8.71 -11.97
N LEU A 137 -12.52 -8.94 -13.28
CA LEU A 137 -11.33 -8.76 -14.11
C LEU A 137 -10.83 -7.31 -14.11
N HIS A 138 -11.75 -6.34 -14.19
CA HIS A 138 -11.39 -4.93 -14.12
C HIS A 138 -10.77 -4.56 -12.77
N GLY A 139 -11.41 -4.96 -11.66
CA GLY A 139 -10.88 -4.69 -10.32
C GLY A 139 -9.53 -5.35 -10.09
N VAL A 140 -9.34 -6.61 -10.50
CA VAL A 140 -8.03 -7.30 -10.40
C VAL A 140 -6.96 -6.57 -11.23
N SER A 141 -7.30 -6.07 -12.43
CA SER A 141 -6.38 -5.28 -13.26
C SER A 141 -6.00 -3.94 -12.60
N LEU A 142 -6.93 -3.29 -11.91
CA LEU A 142 -6.64 -2.08 -11.12
C LEU A 142 -5.68 -2.39 -9.97
N VAL A 143 -5.94 -3.48 -9.22
CA VAL A 143 -5.07 -3.91 -8.11
C VAL A 143 -3.67 -4.24 -8.62
N GLU A 144 -3.56 -4.95 -9.75
CA GLU A 144 -2.27 -5.28 -10.34
C GLU A 144 -1.47 -4.04 -10.72
N ARG A 145 -2.13 -3.02 -11.28
CA ARG A 145 -1.46 -1.79 -11.70
C ARG A 145 -0.89 -1.01 -10.53
N GLU A 146 -1.61 -0.91 -9.42
CA GLU A 146 -1.21 -0.06 -8.29
C GLU A 146 -0.45 -0.82 -7.19
N PHE A 147 -0.90 -2.03 -6.82
CA PHE A 147 -0.28 -2.86 -5.77
C PHE A 147 0.58 -4.00 -6.29
N GLY A 148 0.59 -4.23 -7.61
CA GLY A 148 1.37 -5.28 -8.24
C GLY A 148 0.64 -6.62 -8.34
N THR A 149 1.20 -7.49 -9.18
CA THR A 149 0.61 -8.79 -9.54
C THR A 149 0.39 -9.70 -8.33
N ALA A 150 1.26 -9.68 -7.32
CA ALA A 150 1.13 -10.52 -6.13
C ALA A 150 -0.13 -10.18 -5.32
N ALA A 151 -0.34 -8.90 -5.01
CA ALA A 151 -1.54 -8.42 -4.32
C ALA A 151 -2.81 -8.69 -5.12
N ALA A 152 -2.75 -8.50 -6.45
CA ALA A 152 -3.88 -8.76 -7.34
C ALA A 152 -4.32 -10.22 -7.32
N PHE A 153 -3.36 -11.15 -7.38
CA PHE A 153 -3.66 -12.57 -7.24
C PHE A 153 -4.16 -12.91 -5.84
N GLY A 154 -3.48 -12.44 -4.78
CA GLY A 154 -3.88 -12.70 -3.40
C GLY A 154 -5.33 -12.28 -3.14
N TYR A 155 -5.64 -11.02 -3.44
CA TYR A 155 -7.00 -10.49 -3.29
C TYR A 155 -8.00 -11.24 -4.18
N GLY A 156 -7.70 -11.41 -5.47
CA GLY A 156 -8.56 -12.11 -6.41
C GLY A 156 -8.87 -13.55 -5.99
N PHE A 157 -7.89 -14.30 -5.50
CA PHE A 157 -8.10 -15.67 -5.00
C PHE A 157 -8.98 -15.69 -3.75
N PHE A 158 -8.77 -14.79 -2.79
CA PHE A 158 -9.63 -14.72 -1.61
C PHE A 158 -11.08 -14.35 -1.98
N LEU A 159 -11.26 -13.46 -2.94
CA LEU A 159 -12.58 -13.15 -3.48
C LEU A 159 -13.24 -14.36 -4.15
N LEU A 160 -12.50 -15.14 -4.96
CA LEU A 160 -13.02 -16.37 -5.55
C LEU A 160 -13.31 -17.46 -4.50
N ALA A 161 -12.55 -17.47 -3.40
CA ALA A 161 -12.78 -18.37 -2.27
C ALA A 161 -13.93 -17.94 -1.35
N GLY A 162 -14.64 -16.85 -1.68
CA GLY A 162 -15.80 -16.39 -0.91
C GLY A 162 -15.46 -15.50 0.29
N VAL A 163 -14.22 -15.03 0.43
CA VAL A 163 -13.84 -14.09 1.50
C VAL A 163 -14.48 -12.72 1.20
N ARG A 164 -15.31 -12.23 2.12
CA ARG A 164 -16.03 -10.95 1.98
C ARG A 164 -15.87 -10.03 3.19
N ALA A 165 -15.79 -10.59 4.39
CA ALA A 165 -15.66 -9.81 5.62
C ALA A 165 -14.27 -9.17 5.74
N ASN A 166 -14.22 -7.95 6.28
CA ASN A 166 -12.97 -7.22 6.49
C ASN A 166 -12.04 -7.97 7.46
N GLU A 167 -12.61 -8.61 8.49
CA GLU A 167 -11.86 -9.41 9.46
C GLU A 167 -11.16 -10.59 8.80
N ASP A 168 -11.85 -11.25 7.85
CA ASP A 168 -11.29 -12.39 7.11
C ASP A 168 -10.24 -11.92 6.10
N LEU A 169 -10.50 -10.82 5.37
CA LEU A 169 -9.49 -10.23 4.48
C LEU A 169 -8.20 -9.90 5.24
N ALA A 170 -8.33 -9.27 6.41
CA ALA A 170 -7.18 -8.93 7.24
C ALA A 170 -6.47 -10.19 7.76
N LYS A 171 -7.23 -11.18 8.24
CA LYS A 171 -6.70 -12.46 8.72
C LYS A 171 -5.93 -13.20 7.62
N TYR A 172 -6.50 -13.31 6.42
CA TYR A 172 -5.88 -14.04 5.32
C TYR A 172 -4.73 -13.26 4.68
N GLY A 173 -4.79 -11.93 4.65
CA GLY A 173 -3.65 -11.08 4.28
C GLY A 173 -2.45 -11.32 5.19
N ARG A 174 -2.63 -11.32 6.52
CA ARG A 174 -1.55 -11.63 7.46
C ARG A 174 -0.98 -13.03 7.25
N ARG A 175 -1.84 -14.02 7.04
CA ARG A 175 -1.39 -15.40 6.78
C ARG A 175 -0.60 -15.52 5.47
N LEU A 176 -0.91 -14.70 4.47
CA LEU A 176 -0.17 -14.64 3.21
C LEU A 176 1.23 -14.07 3.44
N ASP A 177 1.33 -12.96 4.18
CA ASP A 177 2.61 -12.36 4.57
C ASP A 177 3.46 -13.34 5.41
N GLU A 178 2.88 -13.97 6.43
CA GLU A 178 3.54 -14.97 7.27
C GLU A 178 4.04 -16.18 6.47
N ALA A 179 3.25 -16.66 5.50
CA ALA A 179 3.66 -17.74 4.62
C ALA A 179 4.83 -17.31 3.74
N PHE A 180 4.79 -16.11 3.19
CA PHE A 180 5.88 -15.57 2.37
C PHE A 180 7.17 -15.41 3.17
N ASP A 181 7.10 -14.82 4.36
CA ASP A 181 8.25 -14.65 5.27
C ASP A 181 8.87 -16.00 5.66
N ARG A 182 8.03 -17.00 5.95
CA ARG A 182 8.51 -18.34 6.29
C ARG A 182 9.23 -18.99 5.11
N LEU A 183 8.68 -18.86 3.90
CA LEU A 183 9.27 -19.42 2.68
C LEU A 183 10.61 -18.78 2.36
N THR A 184 10.68 -17.45 2.39
CA THR A 184 11.89 -16.69 2.02
C THR A 184 13.03 -16.91 3.01
N ARG A 185 12.74 -17.21 4.28
CA ARG A 185 13.76 -17.52 5.30
C ARG A 185 14.33 -18.94 5.22
N ARG A 186 13.77 -19.83 4.39
CA ARG A 186 14.31 -21.19 4.25
C ARG A 186 15.70 -21.13 3.61
N PRO A 187 16.73 -21.84 4.13
CA PRO A 187 18.09 -21.72 3.64
C PRO A 187 18.25 -21.89 2.12
N ALA A 188 17.59 -22.89 1.53
CA ALA A 188 17.66 -23.14 0.09
C ALA A 188 17.01 -22.03 -0.75
N VAL A 189 15.92 -21.45 -0.26
CA VAL A 189 15.22 -20.33 -0.91
C VAL A 189 16.03 -19.05 -0.74
N ALA A 190 16.44 -18.71 0.49
CA ALA A 190 17.26 -17.55 0.81
C ALA A 190 18.54 -17.49 -0.04
N GLN A 191 19.29 -18.59 -0.12
CA GLN A 191 20.51 -18.66 -0.93
C GLN A 191 20.25 -18.40 -2.43
N LEU A 192 19.11 -18.83 -2.95
CA LEU A 192 18.73 -18.58 -4.34
C LEU A 192 18.26 -17.14 -4.54
N LEU A 193 17.56 -16.56 -3.57
CA LEU A 193 17.17 -15.15 -3.61
C LEU A 193 18.40 -14.24 -3.53
N ASP A 194 19.37 -14.55 -2.67
CA ASP A 194 20.64 -13.82 -2.53
C ASP A 194 21.45 -13.80 -3.84
N LYS A 195 21.50 -14.93 -4.55
CA LYS A 195 22.11 -15.02 -5.89
C LYS A 195 21.38 -14.16 -6.93
N GLY A 196 20.07 -14.01 -6.79
CA GLY A 196 19.25 -13.15 -7.64
C GLY A 196 19.44 -11.67 -7.33
N GLY A 197 19.96 -11.32 -6.15
CA GLY A 197 20.08 -9.95 -5.67
C GLY A 197 18.75 -9.21 -5.78
N THR A 198 18.74 -8.12 -6.55
CA THR A 198 17.54 -7.28 -6.75
C THR A 198 16.49 -7.84 -7.70
N GLY A 199 16.66 -9.05 -8.26
CA GLY A 199 15.59 -9.60 -9.10
C GLY A 199 15.82 -11.02 -9.62
N LEU A 200 14.74 -11.81 -9.59
CA LEU A 200 14.69 -13.20 -10.06
C LEU A 200 15.10 -13.38 -11.54
N ARG A 201 15.08 -12.31 -12.34
CA ARG A 201 15.54 -12.34 -13.74
C ARG A 201 17.05 -12.54 -13.88
N LYS A 202 17.83 -12.22 -12.84
CA LYS A 202 19.29 -12.45 -12.81
C LYS A 202 19.65 -13.92 -12.59
N LEU A 203 18.71 -14.73 -12.12
CA LEU A 203 18.89 -16.17 -11.96
C LEU A 203 18.85 -16.89 -13.32
N LYS A 204 19.75 -17.86 -13.48
CA LYS A 204 19.74 -18.80 -14.60
C LYS A 204 18.42 -19.56 -14.62
N GLY A 205 18.02 -20.06 -15.79
CA GLY A 205 16.77 -20.83 -15.93
C GLY A 205 16.69 -22.01 -14.97
N SER A 206 17.80 -22.74 -14.77
CA SER A 206 17.91 -23.83 -13.82
C SER A 206 17.71 -23.39 -12.35
N GLU A 207 18.24 -22.22 -11.98
CA GLU A 207 18.13 -21.67 -10.64
C GLU A 207 16.71 -21.17 -10.34
N ARG A 208 16.02 -20.61 -11.34
CA ARG A 208 14.59 -20.27 -11.23
C ARG A 208 13.72 -21.51 -11.06
N ILE A 209 13.99 -22.57 -11.82
CA ILE A 209 13.28 -23.85 -11.66
C ILE A 209 13.56 -24.45 -10.28
N GLN A 210 14.80 -24.37 -9.81
CA GLN A 210 15.16 -24.83 -8.47
C GLN A 210 14.43 -24.02 -7.39
N LEU A 211 14.40 -22.70 -7.51
CA LEU A 211 13.66 -21.82 -6.59
C LEU A 211 12.18 -22.22 -6.52
N ILE A 212 11.53 -22.39 -7.68
CA ILE A 212 10.13 -22.83 -7.74
C ILE A 212 9.96 -24.19 -7.04
N ARG A 213 10.84 -25.16 -7.29
CA ARG A 213 10.77 -26.49 -6.65
C ARG A 213 10.93 -26.40 -5.13
N GLU A 214 11.88 -25.61 -4.64
CA GLU A 214 12.12 -25.43 -3.21
C GLU A 214 10.93 -24.73 -2.53
N THR A 215 10.38 -23.69 -3.16
CA THR A 215 9.18 -23.00 -2.66
C THR A 215 7.96 -23.92 -2.65
N LEU A 216 7.75 -24.69 -3.70
CA LEU A 216 6.65 -25.66 -3.80
C LEU A 216 6.79 -26.78 -2.77
N SER A 217 7.99 -27.36 -2.64
CA SER A 217 8.28 -28.37 -1.63
C SER A 217 8.01 -27.81 -0.23
N ALA A 218 8.39 -26.57 0.01
CA ALA A 218 8.17 -25.90 1.28
C ALA A 218 6.68 -25.70 1.60
N LEU A 219 5.88 -25.32 0.61
CA LEU A 219 4.42 -25.18 0.77
C LEU A 219 3.72 -26.52 1.04
N TRP A 220 4.16 -27.62 0.41
CA TRP A 220 3.49 -28.93 0.54
C TRP A 220 3.91 -29.77 1.74
N HIS A 221 5.15 -29.62 2.22
CA HIS A 221 5.68 -30.43 3.33
C HIS A 221 5.53 -29.75 4.70
N GLU A 222 4.78 -28.64 4.79
CA GLU A 222 4.51 -28.00 6.07
C GLU A 222 3.39 -28.71 6.85
N PRO A 223 3.53 -28.83 8.19
CA PRO A 223 2.41 -29.26 9.02
C PRO A 223 1.27 -28.26 8.83
N LYS A 224 0.11 -28.77 8.40
CA LYS A 224 -1.10 -28.00 8.08
C LYS A 224 -1.25 -26.83 9.06
N LEU A 225 -1.34 -25.62 8.51
CA LEU A 225 -1.71 -24.41 9.24
C LEU A 225 -3.00 -24.71 10.04
N ARG A 226 -2.85 -24.99 11.34
CA ARG A 226 -3.97 -25.10 12.28
C ARG A 226 -4.40 -23.72 12.71
#